data_AF-A0A834FGL2-F1
#
_entry.id   AF-A0A834FGL2-F1
#
_cell.length_a   1.000
_cell.length_b   1.000
_cell.length_c   1.000
_cell.angle_alpha   90.00
_cell.angle_beta   90.00
_cell.angle_gamma   90.00
#
_symmetry.space_group_name_H-M   'P 1'
#
loop_
_entity.id
_entity.type
_entity.pdbx_description
1 polymer ?
#
loop_
_entity_poly.entity_id
_entity_poly.type
_entity_poly.pdbx_seq_one_letter_code
_entity_poly.pdbx_strand_id
1 'polypeptide(L)'
;MEALTNIEMEAIVKLERDAGVRRLSSHFLWSEFGDERQNFHQEFVYDATMLAVNSGFTSANVIQCAAFARDIYPQLEDLDLNQFLTLLRGALTGRLRTLTPVQQHKFVQYFTDLWVEKRKLFKAVVGGATTQTVRRLHLEVELPPELCPLAQGRELQTETELQLLEKEEELKSLQEQQDKKAAQK
;
A
#
# COMPACT_ATOMS: atom_id res chain seq x y z
N MET A 1 -17.74 -31.89 -6.63
CA MET A 1 -17.03 -30.73 -6.07
C MET A 1 -16.51 -31.13 -4.71
N GLU A 2 -15.21 -31.06 -4.51
CA GLU A 2 -14.61 -31.34 -3.20
C GLU A 2 -14.84 -30.13 -2.28
N ALA A 3 -15.34 -30.38 -1.08
CA ALA A 3 -15.52 -29.33 -0.08
C ALA A 3 -14.16 -28.69 0.25
N LEU A 4 -14.10 -27.36 0.29
CA LEU A 4 -12.91 -26.64 0.72
C LEU A 4 -12.71 -26.88 2.22
N THR A 5 -11.74 -27.73 2.57
CA THR A 5 -11.45 -28.11 3.96
C THR A 5 -10.34 -27.26 4.57
N ASN A 6 -10.18 -27.32 5.89
CA ASN A 6 -9.08 -26.63 6.59
C ASN A 6 -7.70 -27.11 6.09
N ILE A 7 -7.52 -28.42 5.88
CA ILE A 7 -6.27 -29.02 5.40
C ILE A 7 -5.96 -28.52 3.98
N GLU A 8 -6.97 -28.49 3.12
CA GLU A 8 -6.83 -27.98 1.77
C GLU A 8 -6.47 -26.49 1.75
N MET A 9 -7.09 -25.70 2.63
CA MET A 9 -6.75 -24.27 2.76
C MET A 9 -5.28 -24.07 3.19
N GLU A 10 -4.79 -24.88 4.13
CA GLU A 10 -3.38 -24.84 4.55
C GLU A 10 -2.41 -25.23 3.42
N ALA A 11 -2.83 -26.12 2.51
CA ALA A 11 -2.07 -26.46 1.32
C ALA A 11 -2.05 -25.29 0.31
N ILE A 12 -3.21 -24.67 0.05
CA ILE A 12 -3.37 -23.55 -0.88
C ILE A 12 -2.51 -22.36 -0.46
N VAL A 13 -2.45 -22.04 0.84
CA VAL A 13 -1.66 -20.91 1.37
C VAL A 13 -0.16 -21.05 1.10
N LYS A 14 0.34 -22.28 0.92
CA LYS A 14 1.76 -22.55 0.66
C LYS A 14 2.12 -22.47 -0.83
N LEU A 15 1.12 -22.36 -1.71
CA LEU A 15 1.33 -22.29 -3.16
C LEU A 15 1.70 -20.86 -3.58
N GLU A 16 2.48 -20.75 -4.65
CA GLU A 16 2.64 -19.47 -5.36
C GLU A 16 1.29 -18.99 -5.91
N ARG A 17 1.15 -17.67 -6.08
CA ARG A 17 -0.11 -16.99 -6.37
C ARG A 17 -0.93 -17.69 -7.47
N ASP A 18 -0.36 -17.87 -8.66
CA ASP A 18 -1.12 -18.42 -9.80
C ASP A 18 -1.57 -19.87 -9.57
N ALA A 19 -0.74 -20.67 -8.90
CA ALA A 19 -1.13 -22.02 -8.51
C ALA A 19 -2.20 -22.01 -7.41
N GLY A 20 -2.09 -21.11 -6.45
CA GLY A 20 -3.07 -20.89 -5.39
C GLY A 20 -4.42 -20.44 -5.92
N VAL A 21 -4.46 -19.50 -6.87
CA VAL A 21 -5.68 -19.04 -7.56
C VAL A 21 -6.35 -20.22 -8.25
N ARG A 22 -5.62 -20.98 -9.07
CA ARG A 22 -6.18 -22.15 -9.77
C ARG A 22 -6.70 -23.20 -8.79
N ARG A 23 -5.92 -23.52 -7.74
CA ARG A 23 -6.29 -24.55 -6.76
C ARG A 23 -7.52 -24.14 -5.97
N LEU A 24 -7.55 -22.92 -5.42
CA LEU A 24 -8.70 -22.39 -4.70
C LEU A 24 -9.94 -22.33 -5.60
N SER A 25 -9.77 -21.91 -6.85
CA SER A 25 -10.88 -21.77 -7.79
C SER A 25 -11.54 -23.11 -8.12
N SER A 26 -10.80 -24.22 -8.05
CA SER A 26 -11.36 -25.56 -8.30
C SER A 26 -12.42 -25.99 -7.27
N HIS A 27 -12.50 -25.31 -6.13
CA HIS A 27 -13.47 -25.55 -5.07
C HIS A 27 -14.77 -24.74 -5.21
N PHE A 28 -14.90 -23.94 -6.26
CA PHE A 28 -16.09 -23.11 -6.51
C PHE A 28 -16.65 -23.36 -7.91
N LEU A 29 -17.97 -23.13 -8.05
CA LEU A 29 -18.60 -23.01 -9.36
C LEU A 29 -18.49 -21.56 -9.80
N TRP A 30 -18.12 -21.35 -11.05
CA TRP A 30 -18.01 -20.05 -11.69
C TRP A 30 -18.99 -20.03 -12.86
N SER A 31 -20.21 -19.60 -12.60
CA SER A 31 -21.29 -19.57 -13.61
C SER A 31 -21.70 -18.15 -13.98
N GLU A 32 -21.23 -17.16 -13.22
CA GLU A 32 -21.59 -15.76 -13.33
C GLU A 32 -20.90 -15.08 -14.52
N PHE A 33 -19.71 -15.57 -14.91
CA PHE A 33 -18.91 -15.05 -16.00
C PHE A 33 -18.35 -16.22 -16.81
N GLY A 34 -18.29 -16.07 -18.14
CA GLY A 34 -17.64 -17.04 -19.06
C GLY A 34 -16.50 -16.42 -19.88
N ASP A 35 -16.09 -15.20 -19.52
CA ASP A 35 -15.07 -14.40 -20.20
C ASP A 35 -13.90 -14.07 -19.24
N GLU A 36 -13.05 -13.11 -19.62
CA GLU A 36 -11.91 -12.66 -18.80
C GLU A 36 -12.30 -12.17 -17.39
N ARG A 37 -13.56 -11.78 -17.17
CA ARG A 37 -14.05 -11.37 -15.84
C ARG A 37 -14.01 -12.53 -14.86
N GLN A 38 -14.14 -13.77 -15.33
CA GLN A 38 -14.00 -14.94 -14.49
C GLN A 38 -12.60 -15.01 -13.86
N ASN A 39 -11.55 -14.71 -14.61
CA ASN A 39 -10.18 -14.70 -14.08
C ASN A 39 -10.01 -13.61 -13.01
N PHE A 40 -10.51 -12.40 -13.26
CA PHE A 40 -10.49 -11.33 -12.26
C PHE A 40 -11.30 -11.66 -11.00
N HIS A 41 -12.41 -12.37 -11.14
CA HIS A 41 -13.23 -12.84 -10.03
C HIS A 41 -12.48 -13.90 -9.21
N GLN A 42 -11.81 -14.85 -9.86
CA GLN A 42 -10.99 -15.88 -9.21
C GLN A 42 -9.82 -15.27 -8.43
N GLU A 43 -9.09 -14.34 -9.05
CA GLU A 43 -8.01 -13.61 -8.40
C GLU A 43 -8.51 -12.80 -7.21
N PHE A 44 -9.66 -12.13 -7.35
CA PHE A 44 -10.26 -11.39 -6.25
C PHE A 44 -10.58 -12.28 -5.05
N VAL A 45 -11.17 -13.46 -5.29
CA VAL A 45 -11.47 -14.42 -4.23
C VAL A 45 -10.18 -14.88 -3.54
N TYR A 46 -9.13 -15.16 -4.31
CA TYR A 46 -7.83 -15.52 -3.76
C TYR A 46 -7.23 -14.39 -2.91
N ASP A 47 -7.23 -13.15 -3.39
CA ASP A 47 -6.67 -12.00 -2.67
C ASP A 47 -7.43 -11.74 -1.35
N ALA A 48 -8.77 -11.83 -1.35
CA ALA A 48 -9.58 -11.74 -0.13
C ALA A 48 -9.29 -12.89 0.85
N THR A 49 -9.01 -14.08 0.32
CA THR A 49 -8.63 -15.26 1.12
C THR A 49 -7.27 -15.04 1.77
N MET A 50 -6.27 -14.58 1.01
CA MET A 50 -4.94 -14.29 1.52
C MET A 50 -4.94 -13.15 2.54
N LEU A 51 -5.77 -12.11 2.35
CA LEU A 51 -6.00 -11.09 3.36
C LEU A 51 -6.49 -11.69 4.68
N ALA A 52 -7.49 -12.59 4.64
CA ALA A 52 -8.01 -13.24 5.83
C ALA A 52 -6.93 -14.06 6.55
N VAL A 53 -6.14 -14.83 5.79
CA VAL A 53 -5.00 -15.60 6.30
C VAL A 53 -3.97 -14.68 6.98
N ASN A 54 -3.53 -13.63 6.28
CA ASN A 54 -2.56 -12.65 6.78
C ASN A 54 -3.11 -11.81 7.95
N SER A 55 -4.43 -11.77 8.11
CA SER A 55 -5.11 -11.12 9.23
C SER A 55 -5.30 -12.06 10.43
N GLY A 56 -4.80 -13.30 10.35
CA GLY A 56 -4.84 -14.29 11.43
C GLY A 56 -6.23 -14.90 11.63
N PHE A 57 -7.05 -14.97 10.59
CA PHE A 57 -8.36 -15.62 10.69
C PHE A 57 -8.16 -17.11 10.91
N THR A 58 -9.11 -17.75 11.62
CA THR A 58 -9.14 -19.21 11.69
C THR A 58 -9.42 -19.79 10.32
N SER A 59 -8.97 -21.01 10.02
CA SER A 59 -9.19 -21.65 8.71
C SER A 59 -10.68 -21.67 8.31
N ALA A 60 -11.57 -21.90 9.28
CA ALA A 60 -13.01 -21.82 9.05
C ALA A 60 -13.46 -20.42 8.58
N ASN A 61 -12.98 -19.36 9.23
CA ASN A 61 -13.30 -17.99 8.85
C ASN A 61 -12.65 -17.57 7.53
N VAL A 62 -11.47 -18.10 7.20
CA VAL A 62 -10.83 -17.92 5.89
C VAL A 62 -11.71 -18.50 4.79
N ILE A 63 -12.22 -19.72 4.97
CA ILE A 63 -13.15 -20.37 4.02
C ILE A 63 -14.44 -19.55 3.86
N GLN A 64 -14.99 -19.04 4.97
CA GLN A 64 -16.18 -18.18 4.92
C GLN A 64 -15.90 -16.84 4.23
N CYS A 65 -14.71 -16.27 4.40
CA CYS A 65 -14.28 -15.06 3.70
C CYS A 65 -14.18 -15.31 2.19
N ALA A 66 -13.56 -16.41 1.78
CA ALA A 66 -13.46 -16.82 0.38
C ALA A 66 -14.85 -16.98 -0.27
N ALA A 67 -15.76 -17.67 0.42
CA ALA A 67 -17.14 -17.84 -0.04
C ALA A 67 -17.89 -16.50 -0.14
N PHE A 68 -17.73 -15.61 0.84
CA PHE A 68 -18.30 -14.27 0.79
C PHE A 68 -17.75 -13.44 -0.38
N ALA A 69 -16.44 -13.46 -0.59
CA ALA A 69 -15.79 -12.78 -1.72
C ALA A 69 -16.33 -13.30 -3.05
N ARG A 70 -16.51 -14.62 -3.18
CA ARG A 70 -17.10 -15.23 -4.37
C ARG A 70 -18.52 -14.71 -4.61
N ASP A 71 -19.34 -14.70 -3.56
CA ASP A 71 -20.75 -14.30 -3.63
C ASP A 71 -20.94 -12.81 -3.96
N ILE A 72 -20.09 -11.94 -3.42
CA ILE A 72 -20.29 -10.48 -3.51
C ILE A 72 -19.77 -9.89 -4.82
N TYR A 73 -18.71 -10.44 -5.40
CA TYR A 73 -18.05 -9.85 -6.57
C TYR A 73 -18.98 -9.59 -7.76
N PRO A 74 -19.87 -10.52 -8.18
CA PRO A 74 -20.77 -10.28 -9.31
C PRO A 74 -21.77 -9.15 -9.06
N GLN A 75 -22.02 -8.80 -7.80
CA GLN A 75 -22.98 -7.78 -7.41
C GLN A 75 -22.33 -6.39 -7.26
N LEU A 76 -20.99 -6.29 -7.26
CA LEU A 76 -20.28 -5.04 -6.94
C LEU A 76 -20.57 -3.89 -7.92
N GLU A 77 -20.94 -4.17 -9.16
CA GLU A 77 -21.26 -3.16 -10.17
C GLU A 77 -22.57 -2.42 -9.85
N ASP A 78 -23.60 -3.16 -9.42
CA ASP A 78 -24.95 -2.65 -9.20
C ASP A 78 -25.26 -2.26 -7.75
N LEU A 79 -24.39 -2.66 -6.81
CA LEU A 79 -24.60 -2.38 -5.37
C LEU A 79 -24.37 -0.90 -5.04
N ASP A 80 -25.42 -0.26 -4.50
CA ASP A 80 -25.24 1.01 -3.79
C ASP A 80 -24.52 0.80 -2.44
N LEU A 81 -24.03 1.90 -1.85
CA LEU A 81 -23.25 1.85 -0.61
C LEU A 81 -24.04 1.22 0.55
N ASN A 82 -25.33 1.50 0.68
CA ASN A 82 -26.14 1.01 1.79
C ASN A 82 -26.39 -0.50 1.66
N GLN A 83 -26.65 -0.97 0.45
CA GLN A 83 -26.80 -2.39 0.14
C GLN A 83 -25.48 -3.13 0.42
N PHE A 84 -24.36 -2.57 -0.04
CA PHE A 84 -23.03 -3.12 0.20
C PHE A 84 -22.71 -3.22 1.71
N LEU A 85 -22.94 -2.16 2.48
CA LEU A 85 -22.73 -2.17 3.93
C LEU A 85 -23.67 -3.15 4.64
N THR A 86 -24.90 -3.32 4.14
CA THR A 86 -25.85 -4.30 4.67
C THR A 86 -25.35 -5.74 4.45
N LEU A 87 -24.77 -6.04 3.29
CA LEU A 87 -24.16 -7.35 3.00
C LEU A 87 -22.95 -7.61 3.90
N LEU A 88 -22.06 -6.62 4.07
CA LEU A 88 -20.92 -6.75 4.99
C LEU A 88 -21.38 -6.99 6.42
N ARG A 89 -22.37 -6.24 6.90
CA ARG A 89 -22.95 -6.45 8.24
C ARG A 89 -23.53 -7.86 8.37
N GLY A 90 -24.27 -8.33 7.37
CA GLY A 90 -24.84 -9.68 7.35
C GLY A 90 -23.77 -10.78 7.38
N ALA A 91 -22.64 -10.57 6.69
CA ALA A 91 -21.51 -11.49 6.75
C ALA A 91 -20.89 -11.54 8.15
N LEU A 92 -20.68 -10.39 8.78
CA LEU A 92 -20.13 -10.28 10.13
C LEU A 92 -21.03 -10.88 11.20
N THR A 93 -22.34 -10.69 11.13
CA THR A 93 -23.28 -11.23 12.12
C THR A 93 -23.61 -12.71 11.89
N GLY A 94 -23.49 -13.18 10.65
CA GLY A 94 -23.75 -14.57 10.27
C GLY A 94 -22.47 -15.40 10.19
N ARG A 95 -21.87 -15.44 9.00
CA ARG A 95 -20.77 -16.35 8.63
C ARG A 95 -19.48 -16.09 9.41
N LEU A 96 -19.24 -14.85 9.81
CA LEU A 96 -17.99 -14.36 10.40
C LEU A 96 -18.15 -13.86 11.84
N ARG A 97 -19.17 -14.34 12.56
CA ARG A 97 -19.50 -13.92 13.93
C ARG A 97 -18.40 -14.13 14.97
N THR A 98 -17.45 -15.01 14.68
CA THR A 98 -16.35 -15.37 15.58
C THR A 98 -15.10 -14.50 15.39
N LEU A 99 -15.12 -13.58 14.42
CA LEU A 99 -14.00 -12.65 14.21
C LEU A 99 -13.85 -11.70 15.39
N THR A 100 -12.60 -11.45 15.78
CA THR A 100 -12.27 -10.41 16.77
C THR A 100 -12.54 -9.01 16.21
N PRO A 101 -12.74 -7.98 17.05
CA PRO A 101 -12.96 -6.62 16.56
C PRO A 101 -11.90 -6.12 15.57
N VAL A 102 -10.63 -6.48 15.79
CA VAL A 102 -9.52 -6.14 14.88
C VAL A 102 -9.68 -6.83 13.53
N GLN A 103 -10.06 -8.10 13.53
CA GLN A 103 -10.29 -8.87 12.29
C GLN A 103 -11.52 -8.36 11.53
N GLN A 104 -12.60 -8.00 12.24
CA GLN A 104 -13.78 -7.38 11.65
C GLN A 104 -13.41 -6.05 10.98
N HIS A 105 -12.59 -5.22 11.63
CA HIS A 105 -12.13 -3.97 11.04
C HIS A 105 -11.32 -4.19 9.76
N LYS A 106 -10.34 -5.10 9.77
CA LYS A 106 -9.54 -5.43 8.57
C LYS A 106 -10.41 -5.93 7.41
N PHE A 107 -11.40 -6.79 7.72
CA PHE A 107 -12.35 -7.29 6.75
C PHE A 107 -13.16 -6.16 6.13
N VAL A 108 -13.82 -5.33 6.96
CA VAL A 108 -14.63 -4.21 6.47
C VAL A 108 -13.77 -3.26 5.64
N GLN A 109 -12.60 -2.89 6.15
CA GLN A 109 -11.68 -1.98 5.48
C GLN A 109 -11.31 -2.47 4.07
N TYR A 110 -10.86 -3.73 3.94
CA TYR A 110 -10.49 -4.29 2.64
C TYR A 110 -11.64 -4.23 1.63
N PHE A 111 -12.83 -4.66 2.04
CA PHE A 111 -13.98 -4.68 1.14
C PHE A 111 -14.45 -3.26 0.80
N THR A 112 -14.41 -2.31 1.74
CA THR A 112 -14.76 -0.91 1.46
C THR A 112 -13.75 -0.23 0.55
N ASP A 113 -12.45 -0.46 0.75
CA ASP A 113 -11.39 0.11 -0.07
C ASP A 113 -11.50 -0.41 -1.50
N LEU A 114 -11.68 -1.72 -1.66
CA LEU A 114 -11.97 -2.35 -2.95
C LEU A 114 -13.21 -1.76 -3.62
N TRP A 115 -14.33 -1.62 -2.89
CA TRP A 115 -15.55 -1.06 -3.46
C TRP A 115 -15.33 0.37 -3.95
N VAL A 116 -14.59 1.19 -3.20
CA VAL A 116 -14.24 2.56 -3.59
C VAL A 116 -13.35 2.56 -4.84
N GLU A 117 -12.32 1.72 -4.89
CA GLU A 117 -11.41 1.59 -6.04
C GLU A 117 -12.14 1.10 -7.29
N LYS A 118 -12.92 0.02 -7.16
CA LYS A 118 -13.70 -0.54 -8.27
C LYS A 118 -14.75 0.44 -8.74
N ARG A 119 -15.44 1.16 -7.86
CA ARG A 119 -16.38 2.21 -8.27
C ARG A 119 -15.69 3.35 -9.02
N LYS A 120 -14.46 3.74 -8.65
CA LYS A 120 -13.68 4.73 -9.40
C LYS A 120 -13.29 4.19 -10.78
N LEU A 121 -12.84 2.94 -10.85
CA LEU A 121 -12.47 2.27 -12.10
C LEU A 121 -13.68 2.11 -13.04
N PHE A 122 -14.79 1.58 -12.53
CA PHE A 122 -16.03 1.40 -13.28
C PHE A 122 -16.64 2.74 -13.69
N LYS A 123 -16.63 3.78 -12.84
CA LYS A 123 -17.04 5.13 -13.25
C LYS A 123 -16.14 5.71 -14.34
N ALA A 124 -14.84 5.44 -14.33
CA ALA A 124 -13.94 5.87 -15.39
C ALA A 124 -14.25 5.16 -16.73
N VAL A 125 -14.63 3.88 -16.68
CA VAL A 125 -14.96 3.07 -17.87
C VAL A 125 -16.37 3.35 -18.40
N VAL A 126 -17.37 3.44 -17.52
CA VAL A 126 -18.81 3.60 -17.84
C VAL A 126 -19.22 5.07 -18.00
N GLY A 127 -18.53 6.00 -17.34
CA GLY A 127 -18.81 7.44 -17.41
C GLY A 127 -18.45 8.11 -18.73
N GLY A 128 -18.22 7.35 -19.80
CA GLY A 128 -17.91 7.92 -21.11
C GLY A 128 -16.53 8.57 -21.18
N ALA A 129 -15.49 7.88 -20.70
CA ALA A 129 -14.13 8.16 -21.16
C ALA A 129 -13.91 7.66 -22.62
N THR A 130 -14.97 7.47 -23.41
CA THR A 130 -14.90 7.32 -24.86
C THR A 130 -14.37 8.58 -25.56
N THR A 131 -14.27 9.72 -24.85
CA THR A 131 -13.57 10.93 -25.31
C THR A 131 -12.34 11.30 -24.50
N GLN A 132 -11.80 10.41 -23.65
CA GLN A 132 -10.39 10.55 -23.32
C GLN A 132 -9.64 9.86 -24.44
N THR A 133 -9.18 10.66 -25.40
CA THR A 133 -7.94 10.32 -26.11
C THR A 133 -7.00 9.78 -25.04
N VAL A 134 -6.60 8.52 -25.15
CA VAL A 134 -5.48 7.99 -24.37
C VAL A 134 -4.31 8.90 -24.74
N ARG A 135 -4.13 9.97 -23.98
CA ARG A 135 -2.94 10.79 -24.04
C ARG A 135 -1.92 9.90 -23.39
N ARG A 136 -1.28 9.09 -24.23
CA ARG A 136 0.02 8.52 -23.95
C ARG A 136 0.93 9.74 -23.79
N LEU A 137 0.95 10.30 -22.59
CA LEU A 137 1.91 11.31 -22.21
C LEU A 137 3.25 10.58 -22.36
N HIS A 138 3.96 10.89 -23.45
CA HIS A 138 5.39 10.69 -23.48
C HIS A 138 5.93 11.58 -22.36
N LEU A 139 6.10 10.98 -21.19
CA LEU A 139 6.84 11.58 -20.12
C LEU A 139 8.30 11.39 -20.52
N GLU A 140 8.83 12.32 -21.30
CA GLU A 140 10.26 12.50 -21.41
C GLU A 140 10.73 12.99 -20.05
N VAL A 141 11.24 12.07 -19.24
CA VAL A 141 11.95 12.42 -18.02
C VAL A 141 13.27 13.02 -18.47
N GLU A 142 13.32 14.34 -18.57
CA GLU A 142 14.59 15.05 -18.74
C GLU A 142 15.49 14.68 -17.57
N LEU A 143 16.62 14.04 -17.88
CA LEU A 143 17.67 13.84 -16.90
C LEU A 143 18.10 15.24 -16.42
N PRO A 144 18.22 15.46 -15.11
CA PRO A 144 18.83 16.68 -14.62
C PRO A 144 20.20 16.84 -15.30
N PRO A 145 20.56 18.06 -15.75
CA PRO A 145 21.81 18.28 -16.48
C PRO A 145 22.97 17.70 -15.68
N GLU A 146 23.90 17.05 -16.38
CA GLU A 146 25.10 16.48 -15.76
C GLU A 146 25.73 17.54 -14.85
N LEU A 147 25.81 17.21 -13.55
CA LEU A 147 26.42 18.09 -12.57
C LEU A 147 27.86 18.31 -13.01
N CYS A 148 28.23 19.55 -13.28
CA CYS A 148 29.62 19.91 -13.52
C CYS A 148 30.45 19.38 -12.34
N PRO A 149 31.60 18.75 -12.60
CA PRO A 149 32.52 18.37 -11.53
C PRO A 149 32.72 19.59 -10.63
N LEU A 150 32.69 19.38 -9.30
CA LEU A 150 33.00 20.43 -8.33
C LEU A 150 34.38 21.01 -8.67
N ALA A 151 34.39 22.11 -9.41
CA ALA A 151 35.59 22.84 -9.72
C ALA A 151 35.99 23.55 -8.43
N GLN A 152 36.78 22.83 -7.63
CA GLN A 152 37.58 23.33 -6.53
C GLN A 152 36.79 24.26 -5.58
N GLY A 153 36.14 23.65 -4.59
CA GLY A 153 35.45 24.40 -3.55
C GLY A 153 36.36 25.46 -2.95
N ARG A 154 36.01 26.73 -3.12
CA ARG A 154 36.61 27.82 -2.37
C ARG A 154 35.88 27.87 -1.04
N GLU A 155 36.57 27.52 0.04
CA GLU A 155 36.09 27.80 1.40
C GLU A 155 35.81 29.31 1.49
N LEU A 156 34.53 29.66 1.54
CA LEU A 156 34.10 30.99 1.96
C LEU A 156 34.28 31.00 3.47
N GLN A 157 35.41 31.55 3.91
CA GLN A 157 35.63 31.85 5.32
C GLN A 157 34.42 32.65 5.81
N THR A 158 33.70 32.10 6.77
CA THR A 158 32.50 32.76 7.29
C THR A 158 32.94 33.93 8.17
N GLU A 159 32.12 34.99 8.25
CA GLU A 159 32.43 36.16 9.11
C GLU A 159 32.79 35.76 10.55
N THR A 160 32.27 34.63 11.02
CA THR A 160 32.57 34.05 12.32
C THR A 160 34.03 33.60 12.47
N GLU A 161 34.63 33.05 11.41
CA GLU A 161 36.04 32.62 11.41
C GLU A 161 37.00 33.82 11.37
N LEU A 162 36.64 34.87 10.63
CA LEU A 162 37.38 36.13 10.62
C LEU A 162 37.33 36.83 11.99
N GLN A 163 36.17 36.84 12.64
CA GLN A 163 36.03 37.40 14.00
C GLN A 163 36.83 36.61 15.04
N LEU A 164 36.93 35.29 14.91
CA LEU A 164 37.74 34.46 15.81
C LEU A 164 39.24 34.76 15.65
N LEU A 165 39.71 34.91 14.41
CA LEU A 165 41.09 35.28 14.11
C LEU A 165 41.45 36.67 14.68
N GLU A 166 40.57 37.66 14.51
CA GLU A 166 40.78 39.01 15.05
C GLU A 166 40.83 39.00 16.59
N LYS A 167 39.96 38.22 17.24
CA LYS A 167 39.96 38.07 18.70
C LYS A 167 41.20 37.34 19.22
N GLU A 168 41.73 36.38 18.47
CA GLU A 168 42.96 35.68 18.82
C GLU A 168 44.19 36.59 18.70
N GLU A 169 44.24 37.47 17.70
CA GLU A 169 45.28 38.49 17.58
C GLU A 169 45.19 39.55 18.69
N GLU A 170 43.99 40.01 19.04
CA GLU A 170 43.80 40.92 20.19
C GLU A 170 44.29 40.28 21.49
N LEU A 171 43.97 39.00 21.72
CA LEU A 171 44.43 38.25 22.90
C LEU A 171 45.96 38.14 22.95
N LYS A 172 46.62 37.82 21.83
CA LYS A 172 48.09 37.78 21.77
C LYS A 172 48.70 39.15 22.07
N SER A 173 48.12 40.24 21.55
CA SER A 173 48.61 41.60 21.82
C SER A 173 48.48 41.98 23.30
N LEU A 174 47.38 41.57 23.96
CA LEU A 174 47.14 41.81 25.38
C LEU A 174 48.10 41.00 26.24
N GLN A 175 48.38 39.76 25.85
CA GLN A 175 49.29 38.88 26.56
C GLN A 175 50.74 39.38 26.46
N GLU A 176 51.18 39.83 25.29
CA GLU A 176 52.50 40.50 25.14
C GLU A 176 52.61 41.79 25.95
N GLN A 177 51.54 42.57 26.07
CA GLN A 177 51.52 43.76 26.92
C GLN A 177 51.59 43.42 28.41
N GLN A 178 50.96 42.31 28.84
CA GLN A 178 51.07 41.83 30.21
C GLN A 178 52.48 41.32 30.52
N ASP A 179 53.10 40.56 29.62
CA ASP A 179 54.47 40.06 29.79
C ASP A 179 55.49 41.20 29.85
N LYS A 180 55.31 42.25 29.02
CA LYS A 180 56.14 43.47 29.08
C LYS A 180 55.96 44.25 30.38
N LYS A 181 54.74 44.29 30.95
CA LYS A 181 54.48 44.91 32.27
C LYS A 181 55.04 44.09 33.43
N ALA A 182 55.09 42.76 33.31
CA ALA A 182 55.68 41.89 34.31
C ALA A 182 57.22 41.97 34.35
N ALA A 183 57.86 42.25 33.21
CA ALA A 183 59.31 42.38 33.11
C ALA A 183 59.88 43.76 33.55
N GLN A 184 59.03 44.75 33.85
CA GLN A 184 59.42 46.10 34.29
C GLN A 184 59.23 46.33 35.81
N LYS A 185 58.98 45.27 36.58
CA LYS A 185 58.77 45.32 38.04
C LYS A 185 59.87 44.55 38.76
#